data_AF-B5JWV6-F1
#
_entry.id   AF-B5JWV6-F1
#
_cell.length_a   1.000
_cell.length_b   1.000
_cell.length_c   1.000
_cell.angle_alpha   90.00
_cell.angle_beta   90.00
_cell.angle_gamma   90.00
#
_symmetry.space_group_name_H-M   'P 1'
#
loop_
_entity.id
_entity.type
_entity.pdbx_description
1 polymer ?
#
loop_
_entity_poly.entity_id
_entity_poly.type
_entity_poly.pdbx_seq_one_letter_code
_entity_poly.pdbx_strand_id
1 'polypeptide(L)'
;MIRLTIGLLLAGFIPLLWAQEPAGSERPLEQEQEKPNLLYKSYDESGRATYSDQPPADQEGAKVIDPESLDVNVMQKRPELEAYRQELLEASEQRDQEREQRKEEIQAAKSAVEAAKEALEKGKEPKQEDWQYTKEKRRFLKPQYYERVEKLEKELKAAQKALRAVD
;
A
#
# COMPACT_ATOMS: atom_id res chain seq x y z
N MET A 1 3.00 -108.44 -16.25
CA MET A 1 1.97 -109.49 -16.41
C MET A 1 0.63 -108.86 -16.08
N ILE A 2 -0.10 -108.37 -17.10
CA ILE A 2 -1.28 -109.00 -17.74
C ILE A 2 -2.47 -109.19 -16.78
N ARG A 3 -3.54 -108.41 -16.99
CA ARG A 3 -4.91 -108.82 -17.39
C ARG A 3 -5.73 -107.52 -17.63
N LEU A 4 -6.21 -107.23 -18.85
CA LEU A 4 -7.48 -107.66 -19.48
C LEU A 4 -8.69 -107.34 -18.57
N THR A 5 -9.72 -106.58 -18.96
CA THR A 5 -10.71 -106.77 -20.06
C THR A 5 -11.58 -105.48 -20.16
N ILE A 6 -11.79 -104.84 -21.31
CA ILE A 6 -12.82 -105.02 -22.38
C ILE A 6 -14.27 -104.64 -22.00
N GLY A 7 -14.85 -103.76 -22.84
CA GLY A 7 -16.29 -103.62 -23.14
C GLY A 7 -16.88 -102.27 -22.70
N LEU A 8 -17.68 -101.52 -23.47
CA LEU A 8 -18.35 -101.77 -24.75
C LEU A 8 -19.00 -100.43 -25.20
N LEU A 9 -18.98 -100.17 -26.52
CA LEU A 9 -19.94 -99.44 -27.38
C LEU A 9 -20.88 -98.36 -26.81
N LEU A 10 -20.87 -97.18 -27.46
CA LEU A 10 -21.99 -96.51 -28.17
C LEU A 10 -21.57 -95.04 -28.40
N ALA A 11 -21.04 -94.67 -29.57
CA ALA A 11 -21.79 -94.27 -30.77
C ALA A 11 -22.86 -93.19 -30.50
N GLY A 12 -22.51 -91.95 -30.88
CA GLY A 12 -23.47 -90.98 -31.41
C GLY A 12 -23.98 -89.93 -30.43
N PHE A 13 -23.33 -88.77 -30.39
CA PHE A 13 -24.00 -87.47 -30.56
C PHE A 13 -22.95 -86.36 -30.65
N ILE A 14 -22.83 -85.73 -31.83
CA ILE A 14 -22.12 -84.45 -31.97
C ILE A 14 -23.21 -83.39 -32.07
N PRO A 15 -23.37 -82.49 -31.08
CA PRO A 15 -23.89 -81.17 -31.33
C PRO A 15 -22.72 -80.19 -31.42
N LEU A 16 -22.55 -79.67 -32.63
CA LEU A 16 -21.82 -78.45 -32.93
C LEU A 16 -22.43 -77.33 -32.07
N LEU A 17 -21.73 -76.89 -31.01
CA LEU A 17 -22.17 -75.75 -30.22
C LEU A 17 -20.97 -74.87 -29.87
N TRP A 18 -20.93 -73.74 -30.59
CA TRP A 18 -20.43 -72.42 -30.24
C TRP A 18 -19.18 -72.30 -29.35
N ALA A 19 -18.16 -71.68 -29.94
CA ALA A 19 -17.02 -71.10 -29.27
C ALA A 19 -17.46 -70.21 -28.10
N GLN A 20 -16.99 -70.58 -26.90
CA GLN A 20 -17.09 -69.78 -25.70
C GLN A 20 -15.67 -69.37 -25.30
N GLU A 21 -15.40 -68.08 -25.44
CA GLU A 21 -14.14 -67.44 -25.05
C GLU A 21 -13.86 -67.67 -23.55
N PRO A 22 -12.64 -68.10 -23.16
CA PRO A 22 -12.29 -68.15 -21.75
C PRO A 22 -11.91 -66.75 -21.25
N ALA A 23 -12.75 -66.26 -20.34
CA ALA A 23 -12.41 -65.64 -19.06
C ALA A 23 -11.11 -64.84 -18.93
N GLY A 24 -11.27 -63.59 -18.47
CA GLY A 24 -10.59 -63.14 -17.26
C GLY A 24 -9.22 -62.47 -17.46
N SER A 25 -9.24 -61.17 -17.67
CA SER A 25 -8.22 -60.29 -17.07
C SER A 25 -8.92 -59.08 -16.48
N GLU A 26 -9.52 -59.28 -15.31
CA GLU A 26 -9.88 -58.17 -14.43
C GLU A 26 -8.58 -57.47 -14.05
N ARG A 27 -8.32 -56.33 -14.68
CA ARG A 27 -7.31 -55.39 -14.18
C ARG A 27 -7.82 -54.92 -12.81
N PRO A 28 -7.02 -54.98 -11.74
CA PRO A 28 -7.43 -54.33 -10.51
C PRO A 28 -7.64 -52.86 -10.84
N LEU A 29 -8.84 -52.35 -10.56
CA LEU A 29 -9.12 -50.92 -10.53
C LEU A 29 -8.15 -50.35 -9.49
N GLU A 30 -7.06 -49.74 -9.96
CA GLU A 30 -6.29 -48.81 -9.15
C GLU A 30 -7.30 -47.80 -8.63
N GLN A 31 -7.57 -47.88 -7.33
CA GLN A 31 -8.30 -46.84 -6.64
C GLN A 31 -7.49 -45.57 -6.87
N GLU A 32 -7.94 -44.72 -7.78
CA GLU A 32 -7.52 -43.32 -7.84
C GLU A 32 -7.86 -42.74 -6.47
N GLN A 33 -6.87 -42.76 -5.58
CA GLN A 33 -6.88 -41.92 -4.40
C GLN A 33 -7.00 -40.50 -4.94
N GLU A 34 -8.17 -39.88 -4.77
CA GLU A 34 -8.37 -38.46 -4.99
C GLU A 34 -7.31 -37.74 -4.15
N LYS A 35 -6.21 -37.34 -4.80
CA LYS A 35 -5.16 -36.57 -4.14
C LYS A 35 -5.80 -35.24 -3.75
N PRO A 36 -5.58 -34.76 -2.51
CA PRO A 36 -6.04 -33.43 -2.14
C PRO A 36 -5.53 -32.43 -3.18
N ASN A 37 -6.40 -31.50 -3.58
CA ASN A 37 -6.08 -30.45 -4.55
C ASN A 37 -5.07 -29.47 -3.92
N LEU A 38 -3.81 -29.87 -3.85
CA LEU A 38 -2.73 -29.13 -3.19
C LEU A 38 -2.11 -28.16 -4.19
N LEU A 39 -2.27 -26.86 -3.93
CA LEU A 39 -1.66 -25.82 -4.74
C LEU A 39 -0.34 -25.39 -4.11
N TYR A 40 0.77 -25.58 -4.81
CA TYR A 40 2.10 -25.15 -4.34
C TYR A 40 2.39 -23.74 -4.82
N LYS A 41 2.92 -22.91 -3.92
CA LYS A 41 3.49 -21.60 -4.25
C LYS A 41 4.99 -21.62 -4.04
N SER A 42 5.74 -21.36 -5.10
CA SER A 42 7.19 -21.16 -5.07
C SER A 42 7.56 -19.74 -5.50
N TYR A 43 8.78 -19.33 -5.19
CA TYR A 43 9.34 -18.04 -5.60
C TYR A 43 10.56 -18.29 -6.47
N ASP A 44 10.67 -17.58 -7.60
CA ASP A 44 11.90 -17.59 -8.40
C ASP A 44 12.98 -16.68 -7.79
N GLU A 45 14.21 -16.74 -8.32
CA GLU A 45 15.34 -15.89 -7.88
C GLU A 45 15.05 -14.37 -8.00
N SER A 46 14.05 -13.99 -8.80
CA SER A 46 13.59 -12.60 -8.95
C SER A 46 12.47 -12.22 -7.98
N GLY A 47 12.06 -13.12 -7.08
CA GLY A 47 10.99 -12.92 -6.10
C GLY A 47 9.58 -13.01 -6.68
N ARG A 48 9.39 -13.47 -7.92
CA ARG A 48 8.06 -13.69 -8.51
C ARG A 48 7.49 -15.02 -8.05
N ALA A 49 6.23 -14.98 -7.63
CA ALA A 49 5.51 -16.17 -7.19
C ALA A 49 4.95 -16.95 -8.39
N THR A 50 5.19 -18.26 -8.41
CA THR A 50 4.59 -19.20 -9.37
C THR A 50 3.74 -20.22 -8.61
N TYR A 51 2.61 -20.61 -9.20
CA TYR A 51 1.65 -21.56 -8.62
C TYR A 51 1.62 -22.83 -9.47
N SER A 52 1.68 -23.99 -8.82
CA SER A 52 1.75 -25.29 -9.50
C SER A 52 1.00 -26.35 -8.70
N ASP A 53 0.34 -27.27 -9.38
CA ASP A 53 -0.32 -28.44 -8.77
C ASP A 53 0.68 -29.59 -8.53
N GLN A 54 1.91 -29.44 -9.02
CA GLN A 54 3.01 -30.36 -8.79
C GLN A 54 3.97 -29.81 -7.74
N PRO A 55 4.49 -30.68 -6.84
CA PRO A 55 5.47 -30.26 -5.86
C PRO A 55 6.74 -29.76 -6.56
N PRO A 56 7.29 -28.61 -6.16
CA PRO A 56 8.53 -28.10 -6.77
C PRO A 56 9.69 -29.05 -6.47
N ALA A 57 10.60 -29.18 -7.45
CA ALA A 57 11.79 -30.03 -7.31
C ALA A 57 12.69 -29.59 -6.14
N ASP A 58 12.74 -28.28 -5.90
CA ASP A 58 13.46 -27.67 -4.79
C ASP A 58 12.46 -27.24 -3.71
N GLN A 59 12.55 -27.87 -2.53
CA GLN A 59 11.65 -27.60 -1.39
C GLN A 59 12.01 -26.32 -0.64
N GLU A 60 13.16 -25.70 -0.93
CA GLU A 60 13.60 -24.47 -0.28
C GLU A 60 12.74 -23.28 -0.75
N GLY A 61 11.77 -22.88 0.08
CA GLY A 61 10.90 -21.72 -0.16
C GLY A 61 9.50 -22.03 -0.69
N ALA A 62 9.18 -23.31 -0.93
CA ALA A 62 7.85 -23.73 -1.35
C ALA A 62 6.87 -23.74 -0.17
N LYS A 63 5.76 -23.02 -0.29
CA LYS A 63 4.64 -23.08 0.66
C LYS A 63 3.49 -23.83 0.00
N VAL A 64 2.99 -24.85 0.69
CA VAL A 64 1.73 -25.51 0.32
C VAL A 64 0.59 -24.56 0.70
N ILE A 65 -0.22 -24.21 -0.28
CA ILE A 65 -1.46 -23.46 -0.07
C ILE A 65 -2.58 -24.50 -0.11
N ASP A 66 -3.27 -24.62 1.02
CA ASP A 66 -4.53 -25.33 1.06
C ASP A 66 -5.63 -24.39 0.51
N PRO A 67 -6.19 -24.66 -0.69
CA PRO A 67 -7.22 -23.80 -1.26
C PRO A 67 -8.52 -23.79 -0.44
N GLU A 68 -8.77 -24.81 0.40
CA GLU A 68 -9.93 -24.87 1.29
C GLU A 68 -9.75 -23.97 2.52
N SER A 69 -8.50 -23.68 2.89
CA SER A 69 -8.16 -22.75 3.98
C SER A 69 -8.25 -21.28 3.58
N LEU A 70 -8.38 -20.97 2.29
CA LEU A 70 -8.49 -19.60 1.81
C LEU A 70 -9.92 -19.10 2.02
N ASP A 71 -10.09 -18.15 2.92
CA ASP A 71 -11.33 -17.39 3.04
C ASP A 71 -11.45 -16.40 1.86
N VAL A 72 -11.87 -16.93 0.71
CA VAL A 72 -12.05 -16.20 -0.56
C VAL A 72 -13.40 -15.49 -0.64
N ASN A 73 -14.06 -15.20 0.50
CA ASN A 73 -15.35 -14.50 0.47
C ASN A 73 -15.18 -12.99 0.20
N VAL A 74 -14.80 -12.67 -1.04
CA VAL A 74 -14.60 -11.31 -1.55
C VAL A 74 -15.87 -10.49 -1.41
N MET A 75 -17.06 -11.11 -1.44
CA MET A 75 -18.34 -10.41 -1.30
C MET A 75 -18.61 -9.95 0.13
N GLN A 76 -18.17 -10.70 1.15
CA GLN A 76 -18.29 -10.27 2.56
C GLN A 76 -17.32 -9.14 2.91
N LYS A 77 -16.15 -9.08 2.26
CA LYS A 77 -15.11 -8.05 2.49
C LYS A 77 -15.31 -6.75 1.69
N ARG A 78 -16.24 -6.72 0.75
CA ARG A 78 -16.56 -5.50 -0.05
C ARG A 78 -16.94 -4.28 0.78
N PRO A 79 -17.91 -4.34 1.72
CA PRO A 79 -18.29 -3.17 2.50
C PRO A 79 -17.15 -2.64 3.38
N GLU A 80 -16.33 -3.53 3.95
CA GLU A 80 -15.14 -3.15 4.72
C GLU A 80 -14.10 -2.44 3.84
N LEU A 81 -13.89 -2.93 2.62
CA LEU A 81 -12.96 -2.34 1.66
C LEU A 81 -13.44 -0.99 1.12
N GLU A 82 -14.76 -0.82 0.96
CA GLU A 82 -15.38 0.46 0.61
C GLU A 82 -15.26 1.49 1.76
N ALA A 83 -15.52 1.07 3.00
CA ALA A 83 -15.34 1.93 4.18
C ALA A 83 -13.88 2.38 4.32
N TYR A 84 -12.92 1.46 4.16
CA TYR A 84 -11.49 1.79 4.19
C TYR A 84 -11.08 2.77 3.08
N ARG A 85 -11.66 2.64 1.88
CA ARG A 85 -11.43 3.61 0.79
C ARG A 85 -11.97 5.00 1.15
N GLN A 86 -13.16 5.08 1.73
CA GLN A 86 -13.75 6.34 2.17
C GLN A 86 -12.90 7.02 3.23
N GLU A 87 -12.46 6.27 4.25
CA GLU A 87 -11.58 6.78 5.30
C GLU A 87 -10.26 7.34 4.73
N LEU A 88 -9.63 6.63 3.78
CA LEU A 88 -8.43 7.12 3.11
C LEU A 88 -8.67 8.40 2.31
N LEU A 89 -9.83 8.53 1.69
CA LEU A 89 -10.21 9.68 0.88
C LEU A 89 -10.45 10.90 1.79
N GLU A 90 -11.23 10.73 2.86
CA GLU A 90 -11.47 11.75 3.88
C GLU A 90 -10.17 12.21 4.53
N ALA A 91 -9.29 11.28 4.91
CA ALA A 91 -7.97 11.61 5.46
C ALA A 91 -7.09 12.35 4.44
N SER A 92 -7.26 12.09 3.13
CA SER A 92 -6.57 12.85 2.08
C SER A 92 -7.08 14.27 1.99
N GLU A 93 -8.40 14.46 1.95
CA GLU A 93 -9.03 15.77 1.89
C GLU A 93 -8.67 16.63 3.11
N GLN A 94 -8.63 16.03 4.31
CA GLN A 94 -8.18 16.73 5.52
C GLN A 94 -6.73 17.21 5.40
N ARG A 95 -5.81 16.35 4.92
CA ARG A 95 -4.41 16.75 4.69
C ARG A 95 -4.30 17.85 3.63
N ASP A 96 -5.12 17.80 2.59
CA ASP A 96 -5.17 18.84 1.56
C ASP A 96 -5.62 20.18 2.15
N GLN A 97 -6.70 20.18 2.95
CA GLN A 97 -7.19 21.37 3.63
C GLN A 97 -6.15 21.97 4.60
N GLU A 98 -5.50 21.13 5.42
CA GLU A 98 -4.43 21.57 6.32
C GLU A 98 -3.25 22.18 5.56
N ARG A 99 -2.88 21.61 4.41
CA ARG A 99 -1.82 22.15 3.55
C ARG A 99 -2.18 23.52 3.00
N GLU A 100 -3.41 23.69 2.52
CA GLU A 100 -3.85 24.99 1.99
C GLU A 100 -3.93 26.04 3.10
N GLN A 101 -4.49 25.70 4.27
CA GLN A 101 -4.50 26.59 5.43
C GLN A 101 -3.09 27.01 5.83
N ARG A 102 -2.15 26.06 5.93
CA ARG A 102 -0.75 26.38 6.26
C ARG A 102 -0.11 27.27 5.19
N LYS A 103 -0.38 27.05 3.90
CA LYS A 103 0.13 27.91 2.83
C LYS A 103 -0.38 29.34 2.98
N GLU A 104 -1.68 29.52 3.26
CA GLU A 104 -2.28 30.83 3.50
C GLU A 104 -1.66 31.52 4.72
N GLU A 105 -1.46 30.80 5.83
CA GLU A 105 -0.80 31.32 7.03
C GLU A 105 0.65 31.75 6.75
N ILE A 106 1.42 30.93 6.04
CA ILE A 106 2.80 31.27 5.64
C ILE A 106 2.80 32.52 4.74
N GLN A 107 1.87 32.60 3.79
CA GLN A 107 1.77 33.74 2.89
C GLN A 107 1.40 35.03 3.65
N ALA A 108 0.45 34.95 4.59
CA ALA A 108 0.08 36.06 5.46
C ALA A 108 1.24 36.49 6.37
N ALA A 109 1.99 35.54 6.93
CA ALA A 109 3.16 35.85 7.75
C ALA A 109 4.29 36.50 6.92
N LYS A 110 4.50 36.06 5.68
CA LYS A 110 5.45 36.68 4.75
C LYS A 110 5.06 38.11 4.40
N SER A 111 3.79 38.35 4.06
CA SER A 111 3.32 39.70 3.74
C SER A 111 3.39 40.64 4.95
N ALA A 112 3.14 40.14 6.17
CA ALA A 112 3.32 40.90 7.40
C ALA A 112 4.79 41.31 7.64
N VAL A 113 5.74 40.42 7.35
CA VAL A 113 7.18 40.74 7.42
C VAL A 113 7.55 41.82 6.41
N GLU A 114 7.10 41.70 5.17
CA GLU A 114 7.38 42.71 4.14
C GLU A 114 6.75 44.07 4.49
N ALA A 115 5.50 44.10 4.97
CA ALA A 115 4.85 45.32 5.44
C ALA A 115 5.62 45.98 6.60
N ALA A 116 6.12 45.18 7.56
CA ALA A 116 6.93 45.69 8.67
C ALA A 116 8.29 46.23 8.20
N LYS A 117 8.93 45.58 7.21
CA LYS A 117 10.16 46.10 6.59
C LYS A 117 9.91 47.43 5.90
N GLU A 118 8.86 47.53 5.09
CA GLU A 118 8.51 48.78 4.42
C GLU A 118 8.20 49.90 5.42
N ALA A 119 7.47 49.58 6.48
CA ALA A 119 7.17 50.55 7.54
C ALA A 119 8.44 51.03 8.24
N LEU A 120 9.41 50.14 8.47
CA LEU A 120 10.72 50.50 9.02
C LEU A 120 11.52 51.39 8.06
N GLU A 121 11.61 51.04 6.78
CA GLU A 121 12.34 51.84 5.79
C GLU A 121 11.74 53.25 5.65
N LYS A 122 10.42 53.36 5.50
CA LYS A 122 9.71 54.66 5.52
C LYS A 122 9.83 55.37 6.88
N GLY A 123 9.97 54.61 7.95
CA GLY A 123 10.12 55.10 9.31
C GLY A 123 11.48 55.71 9.62
N LYS A 124 12.55 55.20 8.99
CA LYS A 124 13.93 55.70 9.10
C LYS A 124 14.11 57.08 8.47
N GLU A 125 13.22 57.47 7.56
CA GLU A 125 13.23 58.83 7.02
C GLU A 125 12.78 59.83 8.12
N PRO A 126 13.66 60.76 8.52
CA PRO A 126 13.31 61.72 9.55
C PRO A 126 12.38 62.79 8.98
N LYS A 127 11.24 63.00 9.63
CA LYS A 127 10.26 64.02 9.24
C LYS A 127 10.73 65.40 9.65
N GLN A 128 10.14 66.45 9.08
CA GLN A 128 10.48 67.83 9.45
C GLN A 128 10.29 68.11 10.96
N GLU A 129 9.26 67.50 11.56
CA GLU A 129 8.94 67.56 12.99
C GLU A 129 9.94 66.84 13.91
N ASP A 130 10.69 65.87 13.38
CA ASP A 130 11.71 65.11 14.12
C ASP A 130 12.99 65.94 14.34
N TRP A 131 13.15 67.03 13.60
CA TRP A 131 14.32 67.89 13.70
C TRP A 131 14.16 68.94 14.78
N GLN A 132 15.24 69.16 15.53
CA GLN A 132 15.37 70.25 16.48
C GLN A 132 16.67 71.01 16.26
N TYR A 133 16.65 72.28 16.67
CA TYR A 133 17.75 73.22 16.49
C TYR A 133 18.29 73.66 17.83
N THR A 134 19.62 73.67 17.95
CA THR A 134 20.31 74.33 19.06
C THR A 134 20.35 75.85 18.86
N LYS A 135 20.69 76.60 19.93
CA LYS A 135 20.95 78.05 19.85
C LYS A 135 22.03 78.41 18.81
N GLU A 136 22.96 77.50 18.55
CA GLU A 136 24.04 77.63 17.57
C GLU A 136 23.65 77.20 16.14
N LYS A 137 22.36 77.03 15.84
CA LYS A 137 21.83 76.57 14.54
C LYS A 137 22.28 75.15 14.13
N ARG A 138 22.84 74.34 15.03
CA ARG A 138 23.08 72.91 14.76
C ARG A 138 21.77 72.15 14.80
N ARG A 139 21.56 71.27 13.83
CA ARG A 139 20.37 70.44 13.67
C ARG A 139 20.65 69.02 14.19
N PHE A 140 19.74 68.48 14.98
CA PHE A 140 19.82 67.13 15.51
C PHE A 140 18.42 66.53 15.62
N LEU A 141 18.35 65.20 15.72
CA LEU A 141 17.09 64.47 15.81
C LEU A 141 16.57 64.49 17.25
N LYS A 142 15.25 64.55 17.39
CA LYS A 142 14.57 64.40 18.68
C LYS A 142 14.64 62.95 19.17
N PRO A 143 14.62 62.70 20.48
CA PRO A 143 14.49 61.35 21.03
C PRO A 143 13.30 60.56 20.45
N GLN A 144 12.18 61.24 20.20
CA GLN A 144 10.97 60.67 19.60
C GLN A 144 11.20 59.97 18.25
N TYR A 145 12.17 60.45 17.44
CA TYR A 145 12.55 59.78 16.20
C TYR A 145 13.11 58.38 16.49
N TYR A 146 14.01 58.27 17.46
CA TYR A 146 14.65 57.01 17.82
C TYR A 146 13.66 56.03 18.44
N GLU A 147 12.76 56.52 19.31
CA GLU A 147 11.68 55.69 19.87
C GLU A 147 10.76 55.13 18.78
N ARG A 148 10.43 55.93 17.76
CA ARG A 148 9.65 55.50 16.60
C ARG A 148 10.37 54.41 15.80
N VAL A 149 11.65 54.61 15.49
CA VAL A 149 12.44 53.61 14.75
C VAL A 149 12.60 52.33 15.56
N GLU A 150 12.89 52.42 16.86
CA GLU A 150 13.03 51.24 17.73
C GLU A 150 11.72 50.42 17.79
N LYS A 151 10.57 51.11 17.85
CA LYS A 151 9.27 50.44 17.80
C LYS A 151 9.07 49.65 16.50
N LEU A 152 9.40 50.26 15.35
CA LEU A 152 9.30 49.60 14.05
C LEU A 152 10.26 48.41 13.92
N GLU A 153 11.48 48.52 14.48
CA GLU A 153 12.41 47.39 14.54
C GLU A 153 11.89 46.23 15.39
N LYS A 154 11.23 46.53 16.52
CA LYS A 154 10.58 45.52 17.36
C LYS A 154 9.42 44.84 16.63
N GLU A 155 8.61 45.60 15.90
CA GLU A 155 7.51 45.08 15.08
C GLU A 155 8.04 44.14 13.97
N LEU A 156 9.10 44.54 13.28
CA LEU A 156 9.77 43.68 12.27
C LEU A 156 10.30 42.39 12.90
N LYS A 157 10.98 42.47 14.05
CA LYS A 157 11.48 41.29 14.76
C LYS A 157 10.33 40.37 15.21
N ALA A 158 9.22 40.94 15.67
CA ALA A 158 8.04 40.17 16.06
C ALA A 158 7.43 39.46 14.85
N ALA A 159 7.27 40.14 13.71
CA ALA A 159 6.77 39.55 12.47
C ALA A 159 7.70 38.41 11.96
N GLN A 160 9.02 38.62 12.00
CA GLN A 160 9.99 37.58 11.63
C GLN A 160 9.92 36.36 12.56
N LYS A 161 9.72 36.59 13.87
CA LYS A 161 9.54 35.50 14.83
C LYS A 161 8.24 34.73 14.57
N ALA A 162 7.16 35.42 14.23
CA ALA A 162 5.89 34.79 13.87
C ALA A 162 6.03 33.94 12.61
N LEU A 163 6.70 34.43 11.56
CA LEU A 163 6.96 33.66 10.35
C LEU A 163 7.74 32.36 10.66
N ARG A 164 8.80 32.44 11.47
CA ARG A 164 9.57 31.26 11.90
C ARG A 164 8.79 30.25 12.77
N ALA A 165 7.66 30.65 13.34
CA ALA A 165 6.83 29.76 14.12
C ALA A 165 5.84 28.98 13.25
N VAL A 166 5.59 29.46 12.02
CA VAL A 166 4.66 28.85 11.04
C VAL A 166 5.43 28.05 9.98
N ASP A 167 6.67 28.44 9.67
CA ASP A 167 7.61 27.76 8.76
C ASP A 167 8.25 26.52 9.41
#